data_AF-A0A963U8Z9-F1
#
_entry.id   AF-A0A963U8Z9-F1
#
_cell.length_a   1.000
_cell.length_b   1.000
_cell.length_c   1.000
_cell.angle_alpha   90.00
_cell.angle_beta   90.00
_cell.angle_gamma   90.00
#
_symmetry.space_group_name_H-M   'P 1'
#
loop_
_entity.id
_entity.type
_entity.pdbx_description
1 polymer ?
#
loop_
_entity_poly.entity_id
_entity_poly.type
_entity_poly.pdbx_seq_one_letter_code
_entity_poly.pdbx_strand_id
1 'polypeptide(L)'
;MERIGNLEKWFISKSAAQDAVSGPASGPWDERTSALVEAFQMGALARDVQDHRATNKCSSALADLIAAVRSTRDLPNFVVYRGLLLKSPPEVSTAFRERSLSSWTIFPSIALRLALAQGQGLVTILRYRLSQTDAAFYIDDWEYEVLRPPYVSQVFRIAKGNVNFMGHSCDVVVADLEALEGKDEQ
;
A
#
# COMPACT_ATOMS: atom_id res chain seq x y z
N MET A 1 -0.48 17.57 3.38
CA MET A 1 0.30 16.41 3.86
C MET A 1 1.54 16.90 4.61
N GLU A 2 2.06 16.19 5.60
CA GLU A 2 3.21 16.63 6.41
C GLU A 2 4.52 16.66 5.60
N ARG A 3 5.32 17.72 5.80
CA ARG A 3 6.63 17.90 5.14
C ARG A 3 7.69 17.03 5.82
N ILE A 4 8.31 16.14 5.05
CA ILE A 4 9.47 15.35 5.50
C ILE A 4 10.70 16.25 5.50
N GLY A 5 11.14 16.70 6.69
CA GLY A 5 12.36 17.51 6.86
C GLY A 5 13.62 16.66 7.07
N ASN A 6 13.50 15.57 7.82
CA ASN A 6 14.54 14.56 8.01
C ASN A 6 13.87 13.18 7.94
N LEU A 7 14.31 12.34 7.00
CA LEU A 7 13.62 11.10 6.68
C LEU A 7 13.71 10.07 7.81
N GLU A 8 14.86 9.94 8.46
CA GLU A 8 15.07 9.05 9.61
C GLU A 8 14.19 9.43 10.80
N LYS A 9 14.20 10.69 11.22
CA LYS A 9 13.35 11.19 12.32
C LYS A 9 11.87 10.99 12.01
N TRP A 10 11.47 11.26 10.77
CA TRP A 10 10.11 11.02 10.31
C TRP A 10 9.74 9.54 10.41
N PHE A 11 10.62 8.64 9.95
CA PHE A 11 10.41 7.20 9.97
C PHE A 11 10.24 6.66 11.39
N ILE A 12 11.14 7.06 12.31
CA ILE A 12 11.07 6.71 13.74
C ILE A 12 9.75 7.20 14.33
N SER A 13 9.40 8.47 14.12
CA SER A 13 8.17 9.06 14.67
C SER A 13 6.91 8.36 14.17
N LYS A 14 6.83 7.99 12.89
CA LYS A 14 5.65 7.32 12.32
C LYS A 14 5.57 5.84 12.67
N SER A 15 6.70 5.19 12.94
CA SER A 15 6.74 3.79 13.34
C SER A 15 6.48 3.61 14.84
N ALA A 16 6.82 4.60 15.67
CA ALA A 16 6.55 4.56 17.11
C ALA A 16 5.06 4.69 17.47
N ALA A 17 4.20 5.11 16.52
CA ALA A 17 2.76 5.22 16.72
C ALA A 17 2.03 3.85 16.66
N GLN A 18 2.76 2.75 16.48
CA GLN A 18 2.22 1.41 16.29
C GLN A 18 1.38 0.91 17.47
N ASP A 19 1.76 1.28 18.69
CA ASP A 19 1.02 0.90 19.90
C ASP A 19 -0.31 1.67 20.10
N ALA A 20 -0.58 2.70 19.29
CA ALA A 20 -1.74 3.58 19.46
C ALA A 20 -2.92 3.27 18.51
N VAL A 21 -2.76 2.32 17.59
CA VAL A 21 -3.83 1.97 16.63
C VAL A 21 -4.70 0.87 17.21
N SER A 22 -5.72 1.28 17.96
CA SER A 22 -6.89 0.45 18.23
C SER A 22 -7.91 0.68 17.11
N GLY A 23 -7.66 0.09 15.94
CA GLY A 23 -8.58 0.14 14.79
C GLY A 23 -9.55 -1.03 14.83
N PRO A 24 -10.82 -0.87 14.39
CA PRO A 24 -11.76 -1.97 14.39
C PRO A 24 -11.25 -3.03 13.41
N ALA A 25 -11.07 -4.26 13.87
CA ALA A 25 -11.26 -5.41 12.99
C ALA A 25 -12.62 -5.18 12.34
N SER A 26 -12.63 -4.93 11.03
CA SER A 26 -13.85 -4.84 10.24
C SER A 26 -14.79 -5.95 10.68
N GLY A 27 -16.06 -5.60 10.94
CA GLY A 27 -17.05 -6.51 11.54
C GLY A 27 -17.15 -7.85 10.80
N PRO A 28 -17.83 -8.86 11.38
CA PRO A 28 -17.76 -10.23 10.90
C PRO A 28 -18.03 -10.30 9.40
N TRP A 29 -16.99 -10.69 8.64
CA TRP A 29 -17.06 -10.90 7.22
C TRP A 29 -17.96 -12.09 6.91
N ASP A 30 -18.60 -12.09 5.75
CA ASP A 30 -19.19 -13.34 5.27
C ASP A 30 -18.10 -14.39 5.03
N GLU A 31 -18.47 -15.66 5.13
CA GLU A 31 -17.56 -16.80 5.04
C GLU A 31 -16.74 -16.78 3.75
N ARG A 32 -17.34 -16.33 2.65
CA ARG A 32 -16.69 -16.23 1.34
C ARG A 32 -15.59 -15.18 1.34
N THR A 33 -15.85 -14.00 1.89
CA THR A 33 -14.89 -12.90 1.98
C THR A 33 -13.72 -13.30 2.88
N SER A 34 -14.00 -13.93 4.02
CA SER A 34 -12.96 -14.49 4.91
C SER A 34 -12.04 -15.47 4.17
N ALA A 35 -12.61 -16.43 3.44
CA ALA A 35 -11.83 -17.41 2.69
C ALA A 35 -10.96 -16.77 1.58
N LEU A 36 -11.47 -15.73 0.91
CA LEU A 36 -10.71 -15.00 -0.12
C LEU A 36 -9.56 -14.18 0.48
N VAL A 37 -9.78 -13.54 1.64
CA VAL A 37 -8.74 -12.82 2.38
C VAL A 37 -7.65 -13.79 2.84
N GLU A 38 -8.02 -14.94 3.43
CA GLU A 38 -7.07 -15.97 3.84
C GLU A 38 -6.27 -16.51 2.63
N ALA A 39 -6.95 -16.81 1.52
CA ALA A 39 -6.28 -17.24 0.29
C ALA A 39 -5.30 -16.18 -0.25
N PHE A 40 -5.62 -14.89 -0.11
CA PHE A 40 -4.70 -13.81 -0.47
C PHE A 40 -3.48 -13.78 0.45
N GLN A 41 -3.69 -13.79 1.78
CA GLN A 41 -2.62 -13.73 2.78
C GLN A 41 -1.68 -14.94 2.72
N MET A 42 -2.23 -16.12 2.42
CA MET A 42 -1.46 -17.34 2.21
C MET A 42 -0.74 -17.38 0.84
N GLY A 43 -0.92 -16.36 0.00
CA GLY A 43 -0.30 -16.25 -1.31
C GLY A 43 -0.92 -17.13 -2.40
N ALA A 44 -2.04 -17.80 -2.13
CA ALA A 44 -2.72 -18.66 -3.11
C ALA A 44 -3.23 -17.86 -4.34
N LEU A 45 -3.54 -16.57 -4.15
CA LEU A 45 -3.94 -15.66 -5.22
C LEU A 45 -2.77 -14.92 -5.89
N ALA A 46 -1.51 -15.20 -5.54
CA ALA A 46 -0.36 -14.47 -6.06
C ALA A 46 -0.25 -14.56 -7.59
N ARG A 47 -0.54 -15.75 -8.16
CA ARG A 47 -0.52 -15.95 -9.61
C ARG A 47 -1.62 -15.16 -10.31
N ASP A 48 -2.84 -15.20 -9.77
CA ASP A 48 -3.97 -14.44 -10.31
C ASP A 48 -3.69 -12.93 -10.32
N VAL A 49 -3.09 -12.41 -9.23
CA VAL A 49 -2.69 -11.01 -9.13
C VAL A 49 -1.64 -10.68 -10.20
N GLN A 50 -0.65 -11.55 -10.40
CA GLN A 50 0.38 -11.37 -11.43
C GLN A 50 -0.22 -11.38 -12.85
N ASP A 51 -1.07 -12.34 -13.15
CA ASP A 51 -1.71 -12.49 -14.46
C ASP A 51 -2.63 -11.30 -14.76
N HIS A 52 -3.34 -10.79 -13.75
CA HIS A 52 -4.14 -9.57 -13.87
C HIS A 52 -3.27 -8.34 -14.19
N ARG A 53 -2.14 -8.15 -13.50
CA ARG A 53 -1.20 -7.04 -13.79
C ARG A 53 -0.64 -7.11 -15.22
N ALA A 54 -0.39 -8.32 -15.72
CA ALA A 54 0.23 -8.54 -17.02
C ALA A 54 -0.76 -8.47 -18.19
N THR A 55 -1.98 -8.99 -18.01
CA THR A 55 -2.92 -9.25 -19.12
C THR A 55 -4.27 -8.55 -18.97
N ASN A 56 -4.52 -7.85 -17.86
CA ASN A 56 -5.84 -7.31 -17.47
C ASN A 56 -6.95 -8.38 -17.37
N LYS A 57 -6.61 -9.68 -17.33
CA LYS A 57 -7.57 -10.75 -17.06
C LYS A 57 -7.61 -11.03 -15.57
N CYS A 58 -8.81 -11.00 -15.00
CA CYS A 58 -9.03 -11.27 -13.60
C CYS A 58 -9.66 -12.66 -13.44
N SER A 59 -9.12 -13.49 -12.53
CA SER A 59 -9.82 -14.72 -12.11
C SER A 59 -11.10 -14.33 -11.37
N SER A 60 -12.07 -15.26 -11.28
CA SER A 60 -13.30 -15.01 -10.52
C SER A 60 -13.01 -14.71 -9.06
N ALA A 61 -12.13 -15.49 -8.41
CA ALA A 61 -11.73 -15.29 -7.03
C ALA A 61 -11.11 -13.90 -6.79
N LEU A 62 -10.19 -13.48 -7.65
CA LEU A 62 -9.59 -12.15 -7.55
C LEU A 62 -10.62 -11.04 -7.82
N ALA A 63 -11.55 -11.24 -8.76
CA ALA A 63 -12.59 -10.27 -9.08
C ALA A 63 -13.55 -10.07 -7.90
N ASP A 64 -13.96 -11.16 -7.24
CA ASP A 64 -14.79 -11.14 -6.05
C ASP A 64 -14.10 -10.41 -4.90
N LEU A 65 -12.81 -10.69 -4.67
CA LEU A 65 -12.04 -10.00 -3.63
C LEU A 65 -11.90 -8.50 -3.94
N ILE A 66 -11.62 -8.13 -5.20
CA ILE A 66 -11.58 -6.72 -5.62
C ILE A 66 -12.95 -6.05 -5.40
N ALA A 67 -14.05 -6.75 -5.67
CA ALA A 67 -15.40 -6.22 -5.45
C ALA A 67 -15.66 -5.98 -3.96
N ALA A 68 -15.30 -6.93 -3.09
CA ALA A 68 -15.41 -6.79 -1.64
C ALA A 68 -14.57 -5.58 -1.14
N VAL A 69 -13.34 -5.45 -1.59
CA VAL A 69 -12.47 -4.32 -1.23
C VAL A 69 -13.06 -2.99 -1.71
N ARG A 70 -13.66 -2.94 -2.90
CA ARG A 70 -14.32 -1.73 -3.43
C ARG A 70 -15.55 -1.29 -2.64
N SER A 71 -16.24 -2.22 -1.99
CA SER A 71 -17.39 -1.90 -1.13
C SER A 71 -16.97 -1.44 0.27
N THR A 72 -15.71 -1.58 0.64
CA THR A 72 -15.20 -1.26 1.98
C THR A 72 -14.43 0.05 1.99
N ARG A 73 -14.61 0.83 3.06
CA ARG A 73 -14.00 2.17 3.26
C ARG A 73 -13.38 2.26 4.64
N ASP A 74 -12.49 1.34 4.95
CA ASP A 74 -11.81 1.32 6.24
C ASP A 74 -10.78 2.44 6.33
N LEU A 75 -10.46 2.83 7.56
CA LEU A 75 -9.37 3.76 7.88
C LEU A 75 -9.44 5.10 7.10
N PRO A 76 -10.60 5.79 7.05
CA PRO A 76 -10.69 7.07 6.36
C PRO A 76 -9.71 8.07 6.97
N ASN A 77 -9.04 8.86 6.13
CA ASN A 77 -7.99 9.84 6.51
C ASN A 77 -6.67 9.25 7.03
N PHE A 78 -6.52 7.91 7.07
CA PHE A 78 -5.23 7.30 7.39
C PHE A 78 -4.23 7.48 6.27
N VAL A 79 -2.95 7.43 6.64
CA VAL A 79 -1.84 7.36 5.69
C VAL A 79 -1.39 5.92 5.60
N VAL A 80 -1.40 5.38 4.39
CA VAL A 80 -0.94 4.04 4.08
C VAL A 80 0.36 4.11 3.27
N TYR A 81 1.15 3.04 3.40
CA TYR A 81 2.49 2.91 2.88
C TYR A 81 2.63 1.59 2.12
N ARG A 82 3.46 1.59 1.08
CA ARG A 82 3.84 0.37 0.39
C ARG A 82 5.29 0.41 -0.01
N GLY A 83 6.02 -0.66 0.31
CA GLY A 83 7.42 -0.80 -0.04
C GLY A 83 7.61 -1.56 -1.34
N LEU A 84 8.44 -1.01 -2.22
CA LEU A 84 8.80 -1.58 -3.50
C LEU A 84 10.31 -1.44 -3.72
N LEU A 85 10.89 -2.36 -4.49
CA LEU A 85 12.19 -2.16 -5.13
C LEU A 85 11.99 -1.72 -6.58
N LEU A 86 12.38 -0.48 -6.86
CA LEU A 86 12.34 0.08 -8.21
C LEU A 86 13.75 0.19 -8.79
N LYS A 87 13.86 0.17 -10.12
CA LYS A 87 15.15 0.41 -10.81
C LYS A 87 15.58 1.87 -10.74
N SER A 88 14.61 2.77 -10.67
CA SER A 88 14.80 4.22 -10.59
C SER A 88 13.70 4.83 -9.73
N PRO A 89 13.92 6.03 -9.16
CA PRO A 89 12.86 6.75 -8.48
C PRO A 89 11.71 7.04 -9.46
N PRO A 90 10.45 7.07 -8.99
CA PRO A 90 9.37 7.63 -9.79
C PRO A 90 9.65 9.11 -10.10
N GLU A 91 8.96 9.68 -11.07
CA GLU A 91 9.07 11.09 -11.42
C GLU A 91 7.87 11.88 -10.91
N VAL A 92 8.10 13.11 -10.45
CA VAL A 92 7.01 14.00 -10.03
C VAL A 92 6.10 14.30 -11.22
N SER A 93 4.81 14.46 -10.96
CA SER A 93 3.74 14.66 -11.92
C SER A 93 3.46 13.49 -12.86
N THR A 94 4.10 12.33 -12.65
CA THR A 94 3.81 11.12 -13.42
C THR A 94 2.67 10.32 -12.80
N ALA A 95 1.88 9.68 -13.67
CA ALA A 95 0.81 8.80 -13.23
C ALA A 95 1.40 7.49 -12.69
N PHE A 96 1.07 7.17 -11.44
CA PHE A 96 1.29 5.86 -10.85
C PHE A 96 0.02 5.02 -11.00
N ARG A 97 0.14 3.89 -11.70
CA ARG A 97 -0.97 2.96 -11.96
C ARG A 97 -0.71 1.66 -11.19
N GLU A 98 -1.56 1.35 -10.22
CA GLU A 98 -1.63 -0.01 -9.66
C GLU A 98 -2.69 -0.79 -10.43
N ARG A 99 -2.24 -1.80 -11.19
CA ARG A 99 -3.10 -2.52 -12.14
C ARG A 99 -3.92 -3.64 -11.50
N SER A 100 -3.57 -4.08 -10.30
CA SER A 100 -4.26 -5.19 -9.63
C SER A 100 -4.52 -4.88 -8.16
N LEU A 101 -5.05 -5.85 -7.44
CA LEU A 101 -5.12 -5.77 -5.98
C LEU A 101 -3.71 -5.60 -5.41
N SER A 102 -3.59 -4.74 -4.40
CA SER A 102 -2.31 -4.45 -3.75
C SER A 102 -2.44 -4.38 -2.25
N SER A 103 -1.42 -4.90 -1.57
CA SER A 103 -1.23 -4.81 -0.14
C SER A 103 -0.47 -3.53 0.23
N TRP A 104 -0.98 -2.85 1.25
CA TRP A 104 -0.44 -1.66 1.88
C TRP A 104 -0.37 -1.90 3.39
N THR A 105 0.31 -1.02 4.11
CA THR A 105 0.37 -1.05 5.56
C THR A 105 0.24 0.37 6.10
N ILE A 106 -0.26 0.55 7.31
CA ILE A 106 -0.29 1.87 7.96
C ILE A 106 1.04 2.28 8.59
N PHE A 107 2.08 1.43 8.52
CA PHE A 107 3.41 1.76 9.06
C PHE A 107 4.52 1.75 8.00
N PRO A 108 5.35 2.81 7.94
CA PRO A 108 6.46 2.86 7.00
C PRO A 108 7.57 1.85 7.34
N SER A 109 7.73 1.45 8.61
CA SER A 109 8.63 0.37 9.07
C SER A 109 8.32 -0.97 8.39
N ILE A 110 7.05 -1.34 8.36
CA ILE A 110 6.59 -2.58 7.73
C ILE A 110 6.78 -2.49 6.21
N ALA A 111 6.43 -1.36 5.60
CA ALA A 111 6.66 -1.12 4.17
C ALA A 111 8.15 -1.26 3.82
N LEU A 112 9.06 -0.67 4.61
CA LEU A 112 10.50 -0.79 4.39
C LEU A 112 11.00 -2.22 4.52
N ARG A 113 10.56 -2.95 5.57
CA ARG A 113 10.87 -4.38 5.75
C ARG A 113 10.48 -5.19 4.52
N LEU A 114 9.27 -4.97 4.00
CA LEU A 114 8.76 -5.67 2.81
C LEU A 114 9.51 -5.27 1.53
N ALA A 115 9.96 -4.02 1.40
CA ALA A 115 10.80 -3.61 0.28
C ALA A 115 12.17 -4.31 0.31
N LEU A 116 12.83 -4.34 1.48
CA LEU A 116 14.14 -4.98 1.63
C LEU A 116 14.08 -6.49 1.39
N ALA A 117 12.97 -7.15 1.75
CA ALA A 117 12.77 -8.57 1.50
C ALA A 117 12.67 -8.95 0.00
N GLN A 118 12.41 -7.98 -0.89
CA GLN A 118 12.30 -8.23 -2.34
C GLN A 118 13.67 -8.39 -3.03
N GLY A 119 14.79 -8.11 -2.36
CA GLY A 119 16.14 -8.28 -2.89
C GLY A 119 16.87 -6.97 -3.21
N GLN A 120 17.37 -6.82 -4.45
CA GLN A 120 18.21 -5.69 -4.85
C GLN A 120 17.44 -4.65 -5.67
N GLY A 121 17.63 -3.37 -5.34
CA GLY A 121 17.05 -2.25 -6.07
C GLY A 121 17.02 -0.98 -5.22
N LEU A 122 16.43 0.09 -5.76
CA LEU A 122 16.17 1.31 -5.02
C LEU A 122 14.93 1.13 -4.16
N VAL A 123 15.12 1.16 -2.84
CA VAL A 123 14.04 1.10 -1.88
C VAL A 123 13.14 2.32 -2.04
N THR A 124 11.90 2.07 -2.44
CA THR A 124 10.89 3.10 -2.66
C THR A 124 9.68 2.81 -1.77
N ILE A 125 9.33 3.76 -0.91
CA ILE A 125 8.11 3.75 -0.13
C ILE A 125 7.10 4.66 -0.82
N LEU A 126 6.03 4.08 -1.32
CA LEU A 126 4.86 4.82 -1.74
C LEU A 126 4.07 5.23 -0.51
N ARG A 127 3.60 6.47 -0.46
CA ARG A 127 2.79 7.01 0.62
C ARG A 127 1.52 7.62 0.06
N TYR A 128 0.37 7.18 0.56
CA TYR A 128 -0.94 7.66 0.11
C TYR A 128 -1.82 7.98 1.32
N ARG A 129 -2.56 9.08 1.28
CA ARG A 129 -3.56 9.40 2.30
C ARG A 129 -4.94 9.01 1.79
N LEU A 130 -5.57 8.06 2.46
CA LEU A 130 -6.93 7.64 2.16
C LEU A 130 -7.91 8.80 2.43
N SER A 131 -8.74 9.13 1.45
CA SER A 131 -9.90 9.98 1.60
C SER A 131 -11.09 9.21 2.17
N GLN A 132 -12.18 9.89 2.51
CA GLN A 132 -13.43 9.24 2.91
C GLN A 132 -14.05 8.40 1.80
N THR A 133 -13.67 8.65 0.55
CA THR A 133 -14.20 7.99 -0.64
C THR A 133 -13.21 6.99 -1.25
N ASP A 134 -12.06 6.77 -0.63
CA ASP A 134 -11.16 5.71 -1.06
C ASP A 134 -11.69 4.34 -0.64
N ALA A 135 -11.57 3.37 -1.55
CA ALA A 135 -11.76 1.97 -1.21
C ALA A 135 -10.50 1.43 -0.55
N ALA A 136 -10.67 0.86 0.64
CA ALA A 136 -9.62 0.27 1.44
C ALA A 136 -10.25 -0.76 2.38
N PHE A 137 -9.58 -1.89 2.52
CA PHE A 137 -10.05 -2.99 3.36
C PHE A 137 -8.92 -3.43 4.29
N TYR A 138 -9.07 -3.20 5.59
CA TYR A 138 -8.10 -3.57 6.61
C TYR A 138 -8.28 -5.03 7.01
N ILE A 139 -7.22 -5.85 6.88
CA ILE A 139 -7.36 -7.33 6.94
C ILE A 139 -6.42 -8.04 7.92
N ASP A 140 -5.42 -7.36 8.48
CA ASP A 140 -4.50 -7.98 9.45
C ASP A 140 -4.02 -6.97 10.48
N ASP A 141 -4.10 -7.32 11.75
CA ASP A 141 -3.58 -6.53 12.87
C ASP A 141 -2.08 -6.74 13.13
N TRP A 142 -1.50 -7.82 12.61
CA TRP A 142 -0.09 -8.13 12.85
C TRP A 142 0.84 -7.33 11.91
N GLU A 143 0.57 -7.33 10.61
CA GLU A 143 1.26 -6.48 9.62
C GLU A 143 0.56 -5.14 9.35
N TYR A 144 -0.59 -4.93 10.00
CA TYR A 144 -1.44 -3.76 9.80
C TYR A 144 -1.81 -3.58 8.32
N GLU A 145 -2.18 -4.70 7.70
CA GLU A 145 -2.34 -4.83 6.26
C GLU A 145 -3.66 -4.21 5.78
N VAL A 146 -3.56 -3.43 4.71
CA VAL A 146 -4.67 -2.78 4.02
C VAL A 146 -4.65 -3.18 2.56
N LEU A 147 -5.71 -3.85 2.10
CA LEU A 147 -5.92 -4.10 0.70
C LEU A 147 -6.50 -2.87 0.00
N ARG A 148 -5.95 -2.56 -1.17
CA ARG A 148 -6.49 -1.55 -2.08
C ARG A 148 -6.75 -2.14 -3.45
N PRO A 149 -7.89 -1.81 -4.08
CA PRO A 149 -8.22 -2.29 -5.42
C PRO A 149 -7.34 -1.55 -6.45
N PRO A 150 -7.37 -1.95 -7.74
CA PRO A 150 -6.67 -1.20 -8.79
C PRO A 150 -7.06 0.29 -8.77
N TYR A 151 -6.07 1.16 -8.91
CA TYR A 151 -6.27 2.62 -8.88
C TYR A 151 -5.20 3.35 -9.68
N VAL A 152 -5.50 4.60 -10.04
CA VAL A 152 -4.55 5.53 -10.65
C VAL A 152 -4.36 6.73 -9.73
N SER A 153 -3.12 7.13 -9.56
CA SER A 153 -2.72 8.27 -8.74
C SER A 153 -1.63 9.06 -9.46
N GLN A 154 -1.29 10.23 -8.96
CA GLN A 154 -0.14 11.00 -9.40
C GLN A 154 0.91 11.06 -8.30
N VAL A 155 2.18 10.94 -8.70
CA VAL A 155 3.31 11.23 -7.81
C VAL A 155 3.44 12.73 -7.72
N PHE A 156 3.08 13.35 -6.59
CA PHE A 156 3.13 14.81 -6.48
C PHE A 156 4.37 15.31 -5.73
N ARG A 157 5.04 14.45 -4.96
CA ARG A 157 6.24 14.81 -4.21
C ARG A 157 7.15 13.62 -4.00
N ILE A 158 8.46 13.88 -3.98
CA ILE A 158 9.48 12.90 -3.65
C ILE A 158 10.39 13.45 -2.56
N ALA A 159 10.64 12.63 -1.54
CA ALA A 159 11.70 12.83 -0.56
C ALA A 159 12.73 11.73 -0.70
N LYS A 160 14.02 12.06 -0.58
CA LYS A 160 15.12 11.10 -0.61
C LYS A 160 15.94 11.29 0.65
N GLY A 161 16.44 10.20 1.20
CA GLY A 161 17.31 10.26 2.36
C GLY A 161 17.74 8.89 2.82
N ASN A 162 18.63 8.89 3.79
CA ASN A 162 19.10 7.66 4.41
C ASN A 162 18.27 7.37 5.66
N VAL A 163 17.99 6.09 5.91
CA VAL A 163 17.29 5.61 7.11
C VAL A 163 18.08 4.45 7.70
N ASN A 164 18.34 4.49 9.01
CA ASN A 164 18.84 3.35 9.76
C ASN A 164 17.66 2.46 10.17
N PHE A 165 17.65 1.22 9.70
CA PHE A 165 16.61 0.25 9.97
C PHE A 165 17.22 -1.11 10.32
N MET A 166 16.86 -1.66 11.48
CA MET A 166 17.40 -2.94 11.99
C MET A 166 18.93 -3.02 12.00
N GLY A 167 19.62 -1.90 12.29
CA GLY A 167 21.07 -1.83 12.32
C GLY A 167 21.75 -1.63 10.95
N HIS A 168 20.96 -1.45 9.88
CA HIS A 168 21.48 -1.20 8.54
C HIS A 168 21.07 0.18 8.03
N SER A 169 22.03 0.90 7.47
CA SER A 169 21.79 2.16 6.77
C SER A 169 21.33 1.86 5.33
N CYS A 170 20.20 2.43 4.93
CA CYS A 170 19.64 2.26 3.59
C CYS A 170 19.17 3.58 2.98
N ASP A 171 19.42 3.74 1.69
CA ASP A 171 18.89 4.88 0.93
C ASP A 171 17.45 4.61 0.52
N VAL A 172 16.56 5.52 0.92
CA VAL A 172 15.12 5.39 0.76
C VAL A 172 14.59 6.57 -0.04
N VAL A 173 13.72 6.26 -0.99
CA VAL A 173 12.87 7.23 -1.67
C VAL A 173 11.45 7.11 -1.11
N VAL A 174 10.88 8.21 -0.63
CA VAL A 174 9.45 8.29 -0.33
C VAL A 174 8.75 9.06 -1.43
N ALA A 175 7.82 8.41 -2.13
CA ALA A 175 7.00 9.02 -3.15
C ALA A 175 5.58 9.23 -2.60
N ASP A 176 5.16 10.49 -2.50
CA ASP A 176 3.81 10.82 -2.10
C ASP A 176 2.88 10.76 -3.32
N LEU A 177 1.78 10.04 -3.14
CA LEU A 177 0.76 9.82 -4.13
C LEU A 177 -0.51 10.58 -3.75
N GLU A 178 -1.17 11.14 -4.76
CA GLU A 178 -2.51 11.74 -4.65
C GLU A 178 -3.45 11.17 -5.70
N ALA A 179 -4.74 11.11 -5.39
CA ALA A 179 -5.75 10.71 -6.36
C ALA A 179 -5.72 11.65 -7.57
N LEU A 180 -5.86 11.11 -8.78
CA LEU A 180 -6.17 11.93 -9.94
C LEU A 180 -7.66 12.27 -9.87
N GLU A 181 -7.99 13.46 -9.36
CA GLU A 181 -9.37 13.95 -9.43
C GLU A 181 -9.76 14.18 -10.90
N GLY A 182 -10.87 13.55 -11.34
CA GLY A 182 -11.64 14.03 -12.49
C GLY A 182 -11.07 13.78 -13.88
N LYS A 183 -10.68 12.54 -14.20
CA LYS A 183 -10.83 12.06 -15.59
C LYS A 183 -11.42 10.66 -15.54
N ASP A 184 -12.75 10.61 -15.64
CA ASP A 184 -13.44 9.40 -16.07
C ASP A 184 -12.67 8.81 -17.27
N GLU A 185 -12.10 7.63 -17.09
CA GLU A 185 -11.57 6.84 -18.20
C GLU A 185 -12.80 6.43 -19.04
N GLN A 186 -13.10 7.24 -20.07
CA GLN A 186 -13.85 6.81 -21.25
C GLN A 186 -13.02 5.79 -22.05
#